data_AF-A0A7Y2FUV7-F1
#
_entry.id   AF-A0A7Y2FUV7-F1
#
_cell.length_a   1.000
_cell.length_b   1.000
_cell.length_c   1.000
_cell.angle_alpha   90.00
_cell.angle_beta   90.00
_cell.angle_gamma   90.00
#
_symmetry.space_group_name_H-M   'P 1'
#
loop_
_entity.id
_entity.type
_entity.pdbx_description
1 polymer ?
#
loop_
_entity_poly.entity_id
_entity_poly.type
_entity_poly.pdbx_seq_one_letter_code
_entity_poly.pdbx_strand_id
1 'polypeptide(L)' 'MNKPILGMNKGDAPFSKQAARSFTLPARFYHDTEIYELEKDAIFARNWWYAGHNSQLA' A
#
# COMPACT_ATOMS: atom_id res chain seq x y z
N MET A 1 5.20 -0.09 -15.79
CA MET A 1 3.74 -0.14 -16.07
C MET A 1 3.11 1.15 -15.56
N ASN A 2 2.50 1.94 -16.44
CA ASN A 2 1.73 3.12 -16.02
C ASN A 2 0.33 2.64 -15.60
N LYS A 3 0.12 2.45 -14.29
CA LYS A 3 -1.19 2.03 -13.74
C LYS A 3 -1.91 3.27 -13.22
N PRO A 4 -2.84 3.86 -13.98
CA PRO A 4 -3.47 5.12 -13.61
C PRO A 4 -4.23 5.02 -12.28
N ILE A 5 -4.72 3.82 -11.92
CA ILE A 5 -5.37 3.55 -10.62
C ILE A 5 -4.46 3.79 -9.41
N LEU A 6 -3.13 3.85 -9.58
CA LEU A 6 -2.20 4.15 -8.50
C LEU A 6 -1.97 5.66 -8.33
N GLY A 7 -2.33 6.48 -9.33
CA GLY A 7 -2.16 7.94 -9.31
C GLY A 7 -3.21 8.66 -8.47
N MET A 8 -2.97 9.94 -8.17
CA MET A 8 -3.98 10.78 -7.49
C MET A 8 -5.18 11.04 -8.40
N ASN A 9 -6.37 10.78 -7.88
CA ASN A 9 -7.64 11.00 -8.58
C ASN A 9 -8.33 12.28 -8.10
N LYS A 10 -9.28 12.75 -8.91
CA LYS A 10 -10.16 13.85 -8.52
C LYS A 10 -11.02 13.42 -7.31
N GLY A 11 -10.87 14.11 -6.19
CA GLY A 11 -11.57 13.82 -4.94
C GLY A 11 -10.69 13.22 -3.85
N ASP A 12 -9.46 12.81 -4.19
CA ASP A 12 -8.49 12.36 -3.20
C ASP A 12 -8.03 13.52 -2.33
N ALA A 13 -7.92 13.28 -1.02
CA ALA A 13 -7.30 14.23 -0.11
C ALA A 13 -5.79 14.32 -0.38
N PRO A 14 -5.13 15.47 -0.15
CA PRO A 14 -3.71 15.63 -0.41
C PRO A 14 -2.85 14.58 0.32
N PHE A 15 -2.07 13.81 -0.44
CA PHE A 15 -1.05 12.91 0.10
C PHE A 15 0.33 13.51 -0.17
N SER A 16 0.97 14.04 0.88
CA SER A 16 2.13 14.93 0.77
C SER A 16 3.27 14.48 1.68
N LYS A 17 4.51 14.83 1.29
CA LYS A 17 5.69 14.66 2.15
C LYS A 17 5.66 15.60 3.37
N GLN A 18 4.85 16.66 3.34
CA GLN A 18 4.68 17.57 4.48
C GLN A 18 3.57 17.05 5.38
N ALA A 19 3.95 16.40 6.50
CA ALA A 19 3.01 15.73 7.40
C ALA A 19 1.86 16.64 7.87
N ALA A 20 2.15 17.91 8.21
CA ALA A 20 1.15 18.89 8.65
C ALA A 20 0.08 19.23 7.59
N ARG A 21 0.28 18.82 6.34
CA ARG A 21 -0.60 19.06 5.20
C ARG A 21 -0.96 17.77 4.46
N SER A 22 -0.65 16.62 5.04
CA SER A 22 -0.92 15.32 4.45
C SER A 22 -2.09 14.66 5.15
N PHE A 23 -2.90 13.98 4.35
CA PHE A 23 -3.94 13.08 4.81
C PHE A 23 -3.47 11.63 4.68
N THR A 24 -4.33 10.69 5.07
CA THR A 24 -4.14 9.26 4.83
C THR A 24 -4.17 8.95 3.32
N LEU A 25 -3.88 7.71 2.96
CA LEU A 25 -4.05 7.27 1.58
C LEU A 25 -5.52 7.45 1.13
N PRO A 26 -5.75 7.71 -0.18
CA PRO A 26 -7.10 7.70 -0.74
C PRO A 26 -7.88 6.42 -0.39
N ALA A 27 -9.18 6.55 -0.13
CA ALA A 27 -10.03 5.45 0.35
C ALA A 27 -9.93 4.16 -0.49
N ARG A 28 -9.76 4.31 -1.82
CA ARG A 28 -9.59 3.18 -2.75
C ARG A 28 -8.43 2.25 -2.40
N PHE A 29 -7.34 2.75 -1.81
CA PHE A 29 -6.21 1.89 -1.42
C PHE A 29 -6.57 0.89 -0.31
N TYR A 30 -7.67 1.10 0.41
CA TYR A 30 -8.12 0.19 1.48
C TYR A 30 -9.19 -0.81 1.03
N HIS A 31 -9.84 -0.59 -0.12
CA HIS A 31 -11.04 -1.35 -0.51
C HIS A 31 -11.04 -1.85 -1.96
N ASP A 32 -10.19 -1.28 -2.83
CA ASP A 32 -10.12 -1.69 -4.23
C ASP A 32 -9.27 -2.98 -4.36
N THR A 33 -9.93 -4.06 -4.80
CA THR A 33 -9.29 -5.35 -5.00
C THR A 33 -8.17 -5.29 -6.03
N GLU A 34 -8.27 -4.47 -7.08
CA GLU A 34 -7.20 -4.38 -8.08
C GLU A 34 -5.94 -3.79 -7.44
N ILE A 35 -6.08 -2.76 -6.60
CA ILE A 35 -4.93 -2.19 -5.88
C ILE A 35 -4.31 -3.21 -4.94
N TYR A 36 -5.13 -3.94 -4.18
CA TYR A 36 -4.63 -4.98 -3.28
C TYR A 36 -3.84 -6.06 -4.02
N GLU A 37 -4.30 -6.52 -5.19
CA GLU A 37 -3.56 -7.51 -5.99
C GLU A 37 -2.20 -6.97 -6.48
N LEU A 38 -2.12 -5.67 -6.78
CA LEU A 38 -0.85 -5.03 -7.12
C LEU A 38 0.09 -4.93 -5.93
N GLU A 39 -0.43 -4.57 -4.76
CA GLU A 39 0.35 -4.57 -3.53
C GLU A 39 0.87 -5.99 -3.25
N LYS A 40 0.02 -7.01 -3.39
CA LYS A 40 0.38 -8.42 -3.19
C LYS A 40 1.56 -8.85 -4.05
N ASP A 41 1.55 -8.54 -5.35
CA ASP A 41 2.66 -8.87 -6.26
C ASP A 41 3.90 -7.98 -6.04
N ALA A 42 3.72 -6.67 -5.89
CA ALA A 42 4.84 -5.72 -5.88
C ALA A 42 5.54 -5.62 -4.51
N ILE A 43 4.78 -5.79 -3.42
CA ILE A 43 5.25 -5.62 -2.05
C ILE A 43 5.31 -6.98 -1.36
N PHE A 44 4.18 -7.66 -1.20
CA PHE A 44 4.13 -8.86 -0.35
C PHE A 44 4.99 -9.99 -0.92
N ALA A 45 4.91 -10.27 -2.21
CA ALA A 45 5.66 -11.36 -2.84
C ALA A 45 7.18 -11.07 -3.04
N ARG A 46 7.64 -9.84 -2.77
CA ARG A 46 8.99 -9.39 -3.12
C ARG A 46 9.78 -8.80 -1.94
N ASN A 47 9.25 -8.90 -0.72
CA ASN A 47 9.88 -8.38 0.49
C ASN A 47 9.95 -9.45 1.59
N TRP A 48 10.82 -9.24 2.57
CA TRP A 48 10.94 -10.11 3.73
C TRP A 48 9.76 -9.92 4.69
N TRP A 49 9.19 -11.04 5.13
CA TRP A 49 8.11 -11.08 6.10
C TRP A 49 8.61 -11.67 7.41
N TYR A 50 8.29 -10.99 8.51
CA TYR A 50 8.46 -11.60 9.82
C TYR A 50 7.45 -12.74 9.97
N ALA A 51 7.93 -13.98 9.99
CA ALA A 51 7.10 -15.18 10.03
C ALA A 51 6.94 -15.77 11.44
N GLY A 52 7.81 -15.43 12.39
CA GLY A 52 7.76 -15.95 13.75
C GLY A 52 9.09 -15.85 14.50
N HIS A 53 9.05 -16.15 15.79
CA HIS A 53 10.25 -16.26 16.62
C HIS A 53 10.87 -17.66 16.47
N ASN A 54 12.20 -17.74 16.53
CA ASN A 54 12.91 -19.00 16.33
C ASN A 54 12.52 -20.10 17.33
N SER A 55 12.06 -19.76 18.53
CA SER A 55 11.61 -20.75 19.52
C SER A 55 10.39 -21.57 19.07
N GLN A 56 9.69 -21.15 18.00
CA GLN A 56 8.58 -21.91 17.43
C GLN A 56 9.06 -23.06 16.53
N LEU A 57 10.35 -23.08 16.17
CA LEU A 57 10.99 -24.05 15.29
C LEU A 57 12.16 -24.78 15.96
N ALA A 58 12.47 -24.47 17.22
CA ALA A 58 13.62 -24.98 17.97
C ALA A 58 13.33 -26.29 18.70
#